data_AF-A0AA42N4G0-F1
#
_entry.id   AF-A0AA42N4G0-F1
#
_cell.length_a   1.000
_cell.length_b   1.000
_cell.length_c   1.000
_cell.angle_alpha   90.00
_cell.angle_beta   90.00
_cell.angle_gamma   90.00
#
_symmetry.space_group_name_H-M   'P 1'
#
loop_
_entity.id
_entity.type
_entity.pdbx_description
1 polymer ?
#
loop_
_entity_poly.entity_id
_entity_poly.type
_entity_poly.pdbx_seq_one_letter_code
_entity_poly.pdbx_strand_id
1 'polypeptide(L)'
;MPLACRLLALFLTTPLVAWAELPTLEPEPGIKARVEQDGDQYFLRQPDASRTRLQIPDEDIGNQPRFEVADYDFDGHVDLAISIAAGMVNENYHLYLYRPIQRSYEFLPMPERLIDLINCSGFAGLQRRPDERALYSSCRSGPRWYYDAFRFDEQGQPWLYKTLQVQDDYSPDYPYLFFPLFEKTFDQQGKVVASRAIDDNDRTQRWTVPAPRLYLYGQPNQASRTSAYLIRGDACEVLARQEQWLLIRYVSRKGPLERWVSLDQAYDLHQGYSGEPHPDGLRLNVSDFSAPNAHLFSLSLHASRQITLEHVEVHLLFTAADGSRSSHRLYAANHRVELQAGADYLLDDNYIEQRDGQYLLYHPDEQQQDAYVPFYPHLTSGSYRVRVAITDPNLTAPLYAEEEVTLDYPAVLPEKTATP
;
A
#
# COMPACT_ATOMS: atom_id res chain seq x y z
N MET A 1 -39.45 78.62 -23.02
CA MET A 1 -40.57 78.49 -22.06
C MET A 1 -41.72 77.80 -22.78
N PRO A 2 -42.45 76.81 -22.22
CA PRO A 2 -42.33 76.11 -20.92
C PRO A 2 -41.91 74.62 -21.08
N LEU A 3 -40.99 74.10 -20.25
CA LEU A 3 -41.20 73.20 -19.09
C LEU A 3 -42.40 72.24 -19.16
N ALA A 4 -42.11 70.96 -19.37
CA ALA A 4 -42.96 69.84 -18.95
C ALA A 4 -42.08 68.80 -18.23
N CYS A 5 -42.27 68.73 -16.92
CA CYS A 5 -41.57 67.86 -15.97
C CYS A 5 -42.08 66.42 -16.13
N ARG A 6 -41.22 65.48 -16.55
CA ARG A 6 -41.52 64.03 -16.47
C ARG A 6 -40.88 63.48 -15.20
N LEU A 7 -41.71 63.18 -14.21
CA LEU A 7 -41.34 62.36 -13.06
C LEU A 7 -41.16 60.91 -13.53
N LEU A 8 -39.91 60.44 -13.59
CA LEU A 8 -39.58 59.03 -13.69
C LEU A 8 -39.54 58.47 -12.26
N ALA A 9 -40.52 57.63 -11.90
CA ALA A 9 -40.46 56.84 -10.67
C ALA A 9 -39.43 55.72 -10.86
N LEU A 10 -38.26 55.85 -10.24
CA LEU A 10 -37.31 54.75 -10.10
C LEU A 10 -37.89 53.76 -9.09
N PHE A 11 -38.36 52.61 -9.57
CA PHE A 11 -38.52 51.43 -8.72
C PHE A 11 -37.13 50.92 -8.34
N LEU A 12 -36.68 51.24 -7.13
CA LEU A 12 -35.56 50.56 -6.48
C LEU A 12 -36.01 49.14 -6.15
N THR A 13 -35.77 48.20 -7.05
CA THR A 13 -35.75 46.79 -6.71
C THR A 13 -34.48 46.52 -5.92
N THR A 14 -34.56 46.57 -4.59
CA THR A 14 -33.50 46.03 -3.74
C THR A 14 -33.41 44.52 -3.99
N PRO A 15 -32.22 43.96 -4.26
CA PRO A 15 -32.07 42.52 -4.31
C PRO A 15 -32.31 41.99 -2.89
N LEU A 16 -33.36 41.21 -2.71
CA LEU A 16 -33.51 40.34 -1.56
C LEU A 16 -32.36 39.35 -1.62
N VAL A 17 -31.31 39.62 -0.84
CA VAL A 17 -30.35 38.58 -0.45
C VAL A 17 -31.19 37.56 0.32
N ALA A 18 -31.47 36.42 -0.31
CA ALA A 18 -32.10 35.30 0.35
C ALA A 18 -31.07 34.77 1.37
N TRP A 19 -31.29 35.10 2.64
CA TRP A 19 -30.59 34.46 3.74
C TRP A 19 -30.97 32.98 3.66
N ALA A 20 -29.96 32.09 3.60
CA ALA A 20 -30.24 30.67 3.65
C ALA A 20 -31.07 30.38 4.91
N GLU A 21 -32.22 29.72 4.77
CA GLU A 21 -33.01 29.32 5.92
C GLU A 21 -32.21 28.32 6.76
N LEU A 22 -31.88 28.71 7.98
CA LEU A 22 -31.19 27.85 8.94
C LEU A 22 -32.11 26.69 9.38
N PRO A 23 -31.57 25.48 9.60
CA PRO A 23 -32.41 24.31 9.81
C PRO A 23 -33.17 24.35 11.13
N THR A 24 -34.38 23.81 11.08
CA THR A 24 -35.14 23.36 12.26
C THR A 24 -35.04 21.84 12.34
N LEU A 25 -34.82 21.32 13.53
CA LEU A 25 -34.69 19.90 13.82
C LEU A 25 -35.88 19.42 14.65
N GLU A 26 -36.36 18.21 14.37
CA GLU A 26 -37.44 17.55 15.12
C GLU A 26 -37.05 16.09 15.37
N PRO A 27 -36.21 15.82 16.40
CA PRO A 27 -35.69 14.47 16.68
C PRO A 27 -36.75 13.52 17.24
N GLU A 28 -37.82 14.07 17.82
CA GLU A 28 -39.01 13.34 18.28
C GLU A 28 -40.26 14.18 17.95
N PRO A 29 -41.45 13.55 17.79
CA PRO A 29 -42.67 14.29 17.52
C PRO A 29 -42.94 15.41 18.53
N GLY A 30 -42.95 16.66 18.05
CA GLY A 30 -43.21 17.85 18.88
C GLY A 30 -42.02 18.37 19.68
N ILE A 31 -40.87 17.68 19.68
CA ILE A 31 -39.63 18.17 20.28
C ILE A 31 -38.85 18.91 19.19
N LYS A 32 -38.60 20.21 19.35
CA LYS A 32 -37.98 21.03 18.29
C LYS A 32 -36.73 21.73 18.76
N ALA A 33 -35.71 21.73 17.92
CA ALA A 33 -34.54 22.60 18.03
C ALA A 33 -34.38 23.41 16.75
N ARG A 34 -33.64 24.51 16.78
CA ARG A 34 -33.35 25.30 15.56
C ARG A 34 -31.99 25.95 15.62
N VAL A 35 -31.34 26.03 14.47
CA VAL A 35 -30.13 26.82 14.32
C VAL A 35 -30.53 28.28 14.16
N GLU A 36 -29.86 29.15 14.91
CA GLU A 36 -30.03 30.59 14.92
C GLU A 36 -28.68 31.24 14.65
N GLN A 37 -28.70 32.38 13.95
CA GLN A 37 -27.51 33.20 13.73
C GLN A 37 -27.67 34.53 14.47
N ASP A 38 -26.59 34.96 15.13
CA ASP A 38 -26.51 36.21 15.88
C ASP A 38 -25.14 36.85 15.59
N GLY A 39 -25.14 37.82 14.67
CA GLY A 39 -23.92 38.32 14.03
C GLY A 39 -23.19 37.21 13.26
N ASP A 40 -21.90 37.06 13.53
CA ASP A 40 -21.04 36.03 12.91
C ASP A 40 -21.06 34.69 13.68
N GLN A 41 -21.89 34.58 14.72
CA GLN A 41 -21.97 33.39 15.55
C GLN A 41 -23.25 32.61 15.30
N TYR A 42 -23.14 31.28 15.38
CA TYR A 42 -24.26 30.36 15.26
C TYR A 42 -24.56 29.72 16.61
N PHE A 43 -25.84 29.51 16.87
CA PHE A 43 -26.37 28.94 18.10
C PHE A 43 -27.40 27.88 17.77
N LEU A 44 -27.45 26.82 18.57
CA LEU A 44 -28.54 25.86 18.58
C LEU A 44 -29.48 26.21 19.72
N ARG A 45 -30.69 26.62 19.39
CA ARG A 45 -31.77 26.74 20.37
C ARG A 45 -32.30 25.35 20.64
N GLN A 46 -32.04 24.88 21.85
CA GLN A 46 -32.40 23.56 22.36
C GLN A 46 -33.91 23.41 22.55
N PRO A 47 -34.43 22.19 22.72
CA PRO A 47 -35.86 21.97 22.99
C PRO A 47 -36.38 22.62 24.27
N ASP A 48 -35.52 22.80 25.28
CA ASP A 48 -35.83 23.51 26.52
C ASP A 48 -35.71 25.05 26.40
N ALA A 49 -35.50 25.55 25.18
CA ALA A 49 -35.25 26.95 24.82
C ALA A 49 -33.91 27.54 25.28
N SER A 50 -33.03 26.77 25.93
CA SER A 50 -31.65 27.17 26.16
C SER A 50 -30.90 27.34 24.83
N ARG A 51 -29.82 28.13 24.83
CA ARG A 51 -28.97 28.37 23.65
C ARG A 51 -27.59 27.76 23.87
N THR A 52 -27.18 26.89 22.97
CA THR A 52 -25.81 26.36 22.92
C THR A 52 -25.07 27.03 21.77
N ARG A 53 -23.89 27.60 22.04
CA ARG A 53 -23.05 28.14 20.96
C ARG A 53 -22.52 26.98 20.11
N LEU A 54 -22.70 27.09 18.79
CA LEU A 54 -22.18 26.12 17.84
C LEU A 54 -20.69 26.39 17.59
N GLN A 55 -19.89 25.34 17.63
CA GLN A 55 -18.50 25.34 17.24
C GLN A 55 -18.48 25.13 15.73
N ILE A 56 -18.00 26.14 15.00
CA ILE A 56 -17.74 25.99 13.57
C ILE A 56 -16.39 25.30 13.43
N PRO A 57 -16.26 24.27 12.57
CA PRO A 57 -14.96 23.65 12.31
C PRO A 57 -13.97 24.70 11.78
N ASP A 58 -12.68 24.47 12.00
CA ASP A 58 -11.64 25.42 11.58
C ASP A 58 -11.72 25.70 10.06
N GLU A 59 -11.63 26.98 9.72
CA GLU A 59 -11.73 27.49 8.35
C GLU A 59 -10.34 27.83 7.77
N ASP A 60 -10.05 27.39 6.56
CA ASP A 60 -8.86 27.84 5.81
C ASP A 60 -9.16 29.10 4.98
N ILE A 61 -10.43 29.31 4.61
CA ILE A 61 -10.90 30.34 3.69
C ILE A 61 -12.29 30.75 4.17
N GLY A 62 -12.61 32.05 4.18
CA GLY A 62 -13.84 32.67 4.74
C GLY A 62 -15.16 32.21 4.10
N ASN A 63 -15.41 30.92 4.18
CA ASN A 63 -16.55 30.19 3.67
C ASN A 63 -17.65 30.20 4.74
N GLN A 64 -18.90 30.27 4.30
CA GLN A 64 -20.01 30.11 5.23
C GLN A 64 -20.18 28.63 5.58
N PRO A 65 -20.48 28.29 6.85
CA PRO A 65 -20.76 26.92 7.22
C PRO A 65 -22.04 26.42 6.56
N ARG A 66 -22.07 25.14 6.23
CA ARG A 66 -23.26 24.42 5.80
C ARG A 66 -23.81 23.63 6.98
N PHE A 67 -25.14 23.52 7.05
CA PHE A 67 -25.84 22.78 8.08
C PHE A 67 -26.64 21.64 7.46
N GLU A 68 -26.48 20.44 7.97
CA GLU A 68 -27.21 19.24 7.52
C GLU A 68 -27.89 18.57 8.71
N VAL A 69 -29.11 18.07 8.47
CA VAL A 69 -29.92 17.40 9.49
C VAL A 69 -30.13 15.95 9.07
N ALA A 70 -29.68 15.03 9.91
CA ALA A 70 -29.63 13.61 9.59
C ALA A 70 -29.29 12.78 10.83
N ASP A 71 -29.68 11.51 10.85
CA ASP A 71 -29.21 10.55 11.85
C ASP A 71 -27.75 10.15 11.53
N TYR A 72 -26.78 10.61 12.34
CA TYR A 72 -25.35 10.40 12.15
C TYR A 72 -24.78 9.31 13.06
N ASP A 73 -25.40 9.03 14.22
CA ASP A 73 -24.99 7.97 15.14
C ASP A 73 -25.82 6.67 15.04
N PHE A 74 -26.82 6.67 14.17
CA PHE A 74 -27.70 5.54 13.85
C PHE A 74 -28.55 5.09 15.04
N ASP A 75 -28.96 6.04 15.88
CA ASP A 75 -29.87 5.83 17.02
C ASP A 75 -31.36 6.03 16.67
N GLY A 76 -31.65 6.54 15.47
CA GLY A 76 -33.00 6.79 14.95
C GLY A 76 -33.53 8.21 15.16
N HIS A 77 -32.76 9.10 15.78
CA HIS A 77 -33.06 10.51 15.93
C HIS A 77 -32.23 11.35 14.94
N VAL A 78 -32.74 12.52 14.56
CA VAL A 78 -31.98 13.42 13.68
C VAL A 78 -30.99 14.26 14.49
N ASP A 79 -29.76 14.31 14.01
CA ASP A 79 -28.66 15.11 14.54
C ASP A 79 -28.40 16.34 13.66
N LEU A 80 -27.52 17.22 14.14
CA LEU A 80 -27.01 18.36 13.38
C LEU A 80 -25.54 18.15 13.01
N ALA A 81 -25.24 18.24 11.71
CA ALA A 81 -23.88 18.38 11.21
C ALA A 81 -23.62 19.81 10.72
N ILE A 82 -22.43 20.31 11.02
CA ILE A 82 -21.92 21.59 10.55
C ILE A 82 -20.68 21.29 9.74
N SER A 83 -20.65 21.73 8.48
CA SER A 83 -19.52 21.50 7.60
C SER A 83 -18.96 22.78 7.02
N ILE A 84 -17.65 22.79 6.76
CA ILE A 84 -16.97 23.89 6.09
C ILE A 84 -15.84 23.34 5.22
N ALA A 85 -15.63 23.96 4.05
CA ALA A 85 -14.54 23.55 3.17
C ALA A 85 -13.18 23.81 3.82
N ALA A 86 -12.31 22.81 3.75
CA ALA A 86 -10.94 22.84 4.25
C ALA A 86 -9.97 22.62 3.07
N GLY A 87 -9.16 23.62 2.76
CA GLY A 87 -8.41 23.67 1.51
C GLY A 87 -9.30 23.55 0.25
N MET A 88 -8.77 22.89 -0.79
CA MET A 88 -9.43 22.80 -2.10
C MET A 88 -10.35 21.58 -2.27
N VAL A 89 -10.19 20.55 -1.44
CA VAL A 89 -10.81 19.23 -1.69
C VAL A 89 -11.36 18.54 -0.45
N ASN A 90 -11.05 19.05 0.75
CA ASN A 90 -11.55 18.47 2.00
C ASN A 90 -12.69 19.33 2.54
N GLU A 91 -13.49 18.74 3.43
CA GLU A 91 -14.56 19.41 4.15
C GLU A 91 -14.50 18.92 5.59
N ASN A 92 -14.35 19.84 6.56
CA ASN A 92 -14.31 19.53 7.98
C ASN A 92 -15.71 19.55 8.56
N TYR A 93 -15.97 18.69 9.54
CA TYR A 93 -17.28 18.53 10.16
C TYR A 93 -17.22 18.62 11.68
N HIS A 94 -18.26 19.23 12.26
CA HIS A 94 -18.62 19.12 13.66
C HIS A 94 -20.03 18.55 13.78
N LEU A 95 -20.23 17.65 14.72
CA LEU A 95 -21.50 16.96 14.94
C LEU A 95 -22.09 17.34 16.30
N TYR A 96 -23.40 17.51 16.33
CA TYR A 96 -24.20 17.69 17.53
C TYR A 96 -25.27 16.62 17.56
N LEU A 97 -25.09 15.63 18.44
CA LEU A 97 -25.97 14.47 18.53
C LEU A 97 -27.15 14.78 19.45
N TYR A 98 -28.35 14.35 19.06
CA TYR A 98 -29.49 14.39 19.96
C TYR A 98 -29.31 13.33 21.06
N ARG A 99 -29.56 13.70 22.32
CA ARG A 99 -29.51 12.77 23.45
C ARG A 99 -30.93 12.55 23.99
N PRO A 100 -31.59 11.40 23.71
CA PRO A 100 -33.01 11.21 24.03
C PRO A 100 -33.33 11.28 25.53
N ILE A 101 -32.40 10.84 26.38
CA ILE A 101 -32.57 10.87 27.85
C ILE A 101 -32.62 12.32 28.36
N GLN A 102 -31.75 13.18 27.83
CA GLN A 102 -31.63 14.60 28.22
C GLN A 102 -32.58 15.50 27.42
N ARG A 103 -33.08 15.02 26.27
CA ARG A 103 -33.84 15.77 25.28
C ARG A 103 -33.14 17.06 24.82
N SER A 104 -31.83 16.95 24.63
CA SER A 104 -30.96 18.06 24.22
C SER A 104 -29.92 17.57 23.24
N TYR A 105 -29.39 18.48 22.43
CA TYR A 105 -28.25 18.22 21.56
C TYR A 105 -26.94 18.49 22.27
N GLU A 106 -25.96 17.63 22.07
CA GLU A 106 -24.63 17.73 22.64
C GLU A 106 -23.57 17.68 21.53
N PHE A 107 -22.53 18.52 21.65
CA PHE A 107 -21.38 18.45 20.74
C PHE A 107 -20.68 17.10 20.88
N LEU A 108 -20.36 16.46 19.76
CA LEU A 108 -19.57 15.23 19.74
C LEU A 108 -18.10 15.56 19.47
N PRO A 109 -17.24 15.59 20.51
CA PRO A 109 -15.80 15.66 20.29
C PRO A 109 -15.27 14.32 19.74
N MET A 110 -14.21 14.39 18.93
CA MET A 110 -13.43 13.19 18.60
C MET A 110 -12.77 12.68 19.89
N PRO A 111 -12.98 11.41 20.30
CA PRO A 111 -12.34 10.88 21.50
C PRO A 111 -10.82 10.90 21.38
N GLU A 112 -10.12 11.38 22.43
CA GLU A 112 -8.65 11.49 22.43
C GLU A 112 -7.95 10.18 22.06
N ARG A 113 -8.49 9.05 22.52
CA ARG A 113 -7.98 7.70 22.21
C ARG A 113 -7.96 7.34 20.72
N LEU A 114 -8.73 8.05 19.88
CA LEU A 114 -8.83 7.82 18.45
C LEU A 114 -7.93 8.74 17.63
N ILE A 115 -7.47 9.87 18.19
CA ILE A 115 -6.74 10.91 17.45
C ILE A 115 -5.50 10.34 16.75
N ASP A 116 -4.76 9.46 17.42
CA ASP A 116 -3.54 8.84 16.87
C ASP A 116 -3.81 7.60 15.99
N LEU A 117 -5.06 7.17 15.88
CA LEU A 117 -5.46 5.96 15.15
C LEU A 117 -6.15 6.26 13.81
N ILE A 118 -6.66 7.48 13.65
CA ILE A 118 -7.42 7.91 12.47
C ILE A 118 -6.51 8.66 11.49
N ASN A 119 -6.86 8.61 10.21
CA ASN A 119 -6.14 9.30 9.16
C ASN A 119 -6.56 10.76 9.03
N CYS A 120 -7.86 11.02 9.18
CA CYS A 120 -8.41 12.36 9.12
C CYS A 120 -8.38 12.98 10.51
N SER A 121 -7.77 14.16 10.68
CA SER A 121 -7.61 14.86 11.96
C SER A 121 -8.94 15.34 12.57
N GLY A 122 -9.89 14.42 12.77
CA GLY A 122 -11.29 14.67 13.12
C GLY A 122 -12.28 14.08 12.10
N PHE A 123 -13.50 14.60 12.11
CA PHE A 123 -14.52 14.27 11.12
C PHE A 123 -14.32 15.12 9.87
N ALA A 124 -14.14 14.47 8.73
CA ALA A 124 -13.96 15.12 7.43
C ALA A 124 -14.73 14.35 6.35
N GLY A 125 -15.21 15.04 5.31
CA GLY A 125 -15.84 14.42 4.13
C GLY A 125 -16.84 13.33 4.48
N LEU A 126 -17.81 13.65 5.35
CA LEU A 126 -18.64 12.64 6.01
C LEU A 126 -19.61 11.94 5.06
N GLN A 127 -19.71 10.63 5.20
CA GLN A 127 -20.68 9.81 4.48
C GLN A 127 -21.32 8.78 5.41
N ARG A 128 -22.66 8.83 5.52
CA ARG A 128 -23.44 7.86 6.29
C ARG A 128 -23.62 6.57 5.50
N ARG A 129 -23.45 5.42 6.16
CA ARG A 129 -23.74 4.07 5.65
C ARG A 129 -24.70 3.34 6.59
N PRO A 130 -26.03 3.55 6.44
CA PRO A 130 -27.04 2.98 7.35
C PRO A 130 -27.05 1.44 7.37
N ASP A 131 -26.74 0.81 6.25
CA ASP A 131 -26.61 -0.65 6.10
C ASP A 131 -25.46 -1.23 6.94
N GLU A 132 -24.38 -0.48 7.08
CA GLU A 132 -23.25 -0.81 7.95
C GLU A 132 -23.40 -0.24 9.37
N ARG A 133 -24.42 0.60 9.61
CA ARG A 133 -24.57 1.48 10.79
C ARG A 133 -23.27 2.25 11.09
N ALA A 134 -22.59 2.72 10.05
CA ALA A 134 -21.27 3.33 10.15
C ALA A 134 -21.20 4.71 9.49
N LEU A 135 -20.49 5.62 10.13
CA LEU A 135 -20.19 6.95 9.63
C LEU A 135 -18.76 6.95 9.07
N TYR A 136 -18.64 7.06 7.75
CA TYR A 136 -17.35 7.18 7.09
C TYR A 136 -16.90 8.64 7.09
N SER A 137 -15.64 8.85 7.43
CA SER A 137 -14.89 10.10 7.36
C SER A 137 -13.81 9.91 6.29
N SER A 138 -13.67 10.87 5.38
CA SER A 138 -12.70 10.80 4.30
C SER A 138 -11.98 12.13 4.10
N CYS A 139 -10.70 12.05 3.77
CA CYS A 139 -9.85 13.21 3.57
C CYS A 139 -8.74 12.88 2.58
N ARG A 140 -8.28 13.89 1.86
CA ARG A 140 -7.12 13.80 0.98
C ARG A 140 -5.89 14.36 1.68
N SER A 141 -4.81 13.58 1.66
CA SER A 141 -3.47 14.01 2.06
C SER A 141 -2.45 13.56 1.02
N GLY A 142 -1.65 14.50 0.49
CA GLY A 142 -0.78 14.24 -0.66
C GLY A 142 -1.56 13.71 -1.87
N PRO A 143 -1.07 12.65 -2.55
CA PRO A 143 -1.72 12.13 -3.75
C PRO A 143 -2.94 11.24 -3.46
N ARG A 144 -3.21 10.87 -2.20
CA ARG A 144 -4.15 9.79 -1.86
C ARG A 144 -5.35 10.26 -1.01
N TRP A 145 -6.45 9.54 -1.16
CA TRP A 145 -7.62 9.59 -0.28
C TRP A 145 -7.50 8.56 0.84
N TYR A 146 -7.79 9.00 2.06
CA TYR A 146 -7.84 8.18 3.26
C TYR A 146 -9.27 8.14 3.76
N TYR A 147 -9.60 7.09 4.51
CA TYR A 147 -10.85 7.02 5.23
C TYR A 147 -10.73 6.30 6.57
N ASP A 148 -11.63 6.70 7.45
CA ASP A 148 -11.93 6.05 8.73
C ASP A 148 -13.44 5.88 8.81
N ALA A 149 -13.91 4.76 9.36
CA ALA A 149 -15.33 4.56 9.61
C ALA A 149 -15.55 4.36 11.11
N PHE A 150 -16.55 5.06 11.64
CA PHE A 150 -16.93 5.01 13.03
C PHE A 150 -18.27 4.32 13.17
N ARG A 151 -18.39 3.50 14.20
CA ARG A 151 -19.67 3.05 14.74
C ARG A 151 -19.85 3.65 16.13
N PHE A 152 -21.08 3.66 16.60
CA PHE A 152 -21.42 4.26 17.89
C PHE A 152 -21.88 3.18 18.87
N ASP A 153 -21.54 3.36 20.14
CA ASP A 153 -22.06 2.53 21.21
C ASP A 153 -23.44 3.03 21.70
N GLU A 154 -24.01 2.37 22.69
CA GLU A 154 -25.34 2.72 23.23
C GLU A 154 -25.38 4.11 23.89
N GLN A 155 -24.22 4.69 24.21
CA GLN A 155 -24.09 6.05 24.73
C GLN A 155 -23.83 7.08 23.62
N GLY A 156 -23.83 6.64 22.36
CA GLY A 156 -23.50 7.46 21.20
C GLY A 156 -22.06 7.97 21.22
N GLN A 157 -21.14 7.18 21.79
CA GLN A 157 -19.70 7.42 21.69
C GLN A 157 -19.13 6.66 20.48
N PRO A 158 -18.34 7.33 19.63
CA PRO A 158 -17.75 6.68 18.47
C PRO A 158 -16.60 5.75 18.88
N TRP A 159 -16.49 4.66 18.14
CA TRP A 159 -15.36 3.76 18.13
C TRP A 159 -14.96 3.48 16.69
N LEU A 160 -13.66 3.31 16.46
CA LEU A 160 -13.11 3.04 15.14
C LEU A 160 -13.56 1.66 14.67
N TYR A 161 -14.43 1.61 13.67
CA TYR A 161 -14.92 0.39 13.06
C TYR A 161 -14.02 -0.08 11.93
N LYS A 162 -13.52 0.87 11.13
CA LYS A 162 -12.68 0.56 9.96
C LYS A 162 -11.70 1.69 9.70
N THR A 163 -10.52 1.38 9.18
CA THR A 163 -9.55 2.38 8.72
C THR A 163 -8.76 1.88 7.52
N LEU A 164 -8.32 2.81 6.68
CA LEU A 164 -7.28 2.57 5.69
C LEU A 164 -5.92 2.77 6.33
N GLN A 165 -5.13 1.70 6.46
CA GLN A 165 -3.75 1.79 6.92
C GLN A 165 -2.78 1.78 5.75
N VAL A 166 -1.88 2.76 5.70
CA VAL A 166 -0.72 2.76 4.80
C VAL A 166 0.40 1.95 5.44
N GLN A 167 1.06 1.12 4.62
CA GLN A 167 2.24 0.38 5.03
C GLN A 167 3.47 0.93 4.32
N ASP A 168 4.45 1.38 5.11
CA ASP A 168 5.72 1.92 4.61
C ASP A 168 6.82 0.85 4.48
N ASP A 169 6.44 -0.44 4.42
CA ASP A 169 7.39 -1.56 4.46
C ASP A 169 7.95 -1.92 3.08
N TYR A 170 8.63 -0.97 2.44
CA TYR A 170 9.42 -1.31 1.26
C TYR A 170 10.50 -2.33 1.64
N SER A 171 10.47 -3.52 1.02
CA SER A 171 11.60 -4.46 1.10
C SER A 171 12.36 -4.39 -0.22
N PRO A 172 13.65 -4.03 -0.20
CA PRO A 172 14.48 -4.05 -1.39
C PRO A 172 14.69 -5.46 -1.95
N ASP A 173 14.45 -6.50 -1.13
CA ASP A 173 14.61 -7.90 -1.56
C ASP A 173 13.43 -8.39 -2.42
N TYR A 174 12.27 -7.73 -2.32
CA TYR A 174 11.07 -8.07 -3.08
C TYR A 174 10.41 -6.81 -3.67
N PRO A 175 11.07 -6.10 -4.60
CA PRO A 175 10.63 -4.79 -5.10
C PRO A 175 9.27 -4.84 -5.82
N TYR A 176 8.89 -6.00 -6.34
CA TYR A 176 7.60 -6.25 -7.01
C TYR A 176 6.49 -6.71 -6.06
N LEU A 177 6.82 -7.01 -4.80
CA LEU A 177 5.84 -7.43 -3.80
C LEU A 177 5.49 -6.26 -2.90
N PHE A 178 4.47 -5.51 -3.31
CA PHE A 178 4.08 -4.29 -2.62
C PHE A 178 2.59 -4.29 -2.27
N PHE A 179 2.29 -4.27 -0.97
CA PHE A 179 0.93 -4.13 -0.44
C PHE A 179 0.84 -2.79 0.30
N PRO A 180 0.67 -1.66 -0.43
CA PRO A 180 0.76 -0.32 0.16
C PRO A 180 -0.32 -0.02 1.20
N LEU A 181 -1.42 -0.76 1.15
CA LEU A 181 -2.66 -0.43 1.80
C LEU A 181 -3.31 -1.65 2.40
N PHE A 182 -3.74 -1.51 3.65
CA PHE A 182 -4.57 -2.48 4.34
C PHE A 182 -5.83 -1.81 4.84
N GLU A 183 -7.00 -2.26 4.38
CA GLU A 183 -8.25 -1.95 5.07
C GLU A 183 -8.35 -2.84 6.30
N LYS A 184 -8.45 -2.24 7.49
CA LYS A 184 -8.60 -2.94 8.75
C LYS A 184 -9.97 -2.68 9.34
N THR A 185 -10.61 -3.75 9.83
CA THR A 185 -11.87 -3.70 10.57
C THR A 185 -11.62 -4.10 12.02
N PHE A 186 -12.19 -3.35 12.95
CA PHE A 186 -12.03 -3.56 14.39
C PHE A 186 -13.35 -3.95 15.04
N ASP A 187 -13.26 -4.64 16.17
CA ASP A 187 -14.36 -4.70 17.14
C ASP A 187 -14.39 -3.44 18.01
N GLN A 188 -15.42 -3.33 18.86
CA GLN A 188 -15.61 -2.18 19.75
C GLN A 188 -14.47 -2.02 20.77
N GLN A 189 -13.74 -3.11 21.08
CA GLN A 189 -12.58 -3.10 21.96
C GLN A 189 -11.30 -2.64 21.26
N GLY A 190 -11.36 -2.37 19.95
CA GLY A 190 -10.22 -1.92 19.14
C GLY A 190 -9.32 -3.06 18.67
N LYS A 191 -9.77 -4.32 18.76
CA LYS A 191 -9.03 -5.46 18.22
C LYS A 191 -9.37 -5.62 16.74
N VAL A 192 -8.34 -5.82 15.91
CA VAL A 192 -8.52 -6.14 14.49
C VAL A 192 -9.21 -7.49 14.35
N VAL A 193 -10.38 -7.50 13.71
CA VAL A 193 -11.18 -8.71 13.42
C VAL A 193 -11.16 -9.10 11.95
N ALA A 194 -10.83 -8.16 11.06
CA ALA A 194 -10.55 -8.43 9.66
C ALA A 194 -9.53 -7.44 9.12
N SER A 195 -8.74 -7.90 8.15
CA SER A 195 -7.77 -7.08 7.44
C SER A 195 -7.65 -7.59 6.02
N ARG A 196 -7.41 -6.72 5.04
CA ARG A 196 -7.13 -7.12 3.65
C ARG A 196 -6.27 -6.08 2.95
N ALA A 197 -5.34 -6.55 2.14
CA ALA A 197 -4.59 -5.70 1.24
C ALA A 197 -5.51 -5.17 0.13
N ILE A 198 -5.41 -3.88 -0.18
CA ILE A 198 -6.16 -3.24 -1.26
C ILE A 198 -5.23 -2.40 -2.16
N ASP A 199 -5.64 -2.13 -3.39
CA ASP A 199 -4.96 -1.19 -4.28
C ASP A 199 -5.50 0.25 -4.11
N ASP A 200 -4.96 1.19 -4.87
CA ASP A 200 -5.39 2.60 -4.86
C ASP A 200 -6.84 2.83 -5.33
N ASN A 201 -7.50 1.81 -5.87
CA ASN A 201 -8.90 1.85 -6.29
C ASN A 201 -9.79 1.01 -5.35
N ASP A 202 -9.34 0.76 -4.12
CA ASP A 202 -10.00 -0.06 -3.10
C ASP A 202 -10.28 -1.52 -3.52
N ARG A 203 -9.58 -2.03 -4.53
CA ARG A 203 -9.74 -3.42 -4.97
C ARG A 203 -8.88 -4.33 -4.11
N THR A 204 -9.47 -5.41 -3.63
CA THR A 204 -8.72 -6.42 -2.86
C THR A 204 -7.58 -6.99 -3.69
N GLN A 205 -6.37 -6.87 -3.16
CA GLN A 205 -5.18 -7.47 -3.76
C GLN A 205 -5.09 -8.95 -3.40
N ARG A 206 -4.63 -9.73 -4.37
CA ARG A 206 -4.33 -11.15 -4.18
C ARG A 206 -2.86 -11.40 -4.45
N TRP A 207 -2.34 -12.38 -3.75
CA TRP A 207 -1.00 -12.90 -3.95
C TRP A 207 -1.08 -14.33 -4.47
N THR A 208 -0.26 -14.65 -5.46
CA THR A 208 -0.19 -15.99 -6.04
C THR A 208 1.10 -16.64 -5.61
N VAL A 209 1.02 -17.87 -5.10
CA VAL A 209 2.18 -18.61 -4.62
C VAL A 209 3.16 -18.88 -5.78
N PRO A 210 4.42 -18.41 -5.70
CA PRO A 210 5.40 -18.63 -6.76
C PRO A 210 6.17 -19.95 -6.61
N ALA A 211 6.41 -20.39 -5.37
CA ALA A 211 7.13 -21.61 -5.08
C ALA A 211 6.34 -22.88 -5.44
N PRO A 212 6.99 -23.96 -5.92
CA PRO A 212 6.32 -25.24 -6.14
C PRO A 212 5.77 -25.84 -4.83
N ARG A 213 6.34 -25.46 -3.69
CA ARG A 213 5.87 -25.85 -2.36
C ARG A 213 6.17 -24.76 -1.34
N LEU A 214 5.16 -24.35 -0.59
CA LEU A 214 5.27 -23.30 0.42
C LEU A 214 4.59 -23.74 1.71
N TYR A 215 5.35 -23.95 2.79
CA TYR A 215 4.78 -24.39 4.06
C TYR A 215 3.99 -23.28 4.73
N LEU A 216 2.98 -23.69 5.48
CA LEU A 216 2.14 -22.80 6.28
C LEU A 216 2.61 -22.80 7.74
N TYR A 217 2.55 -21.64 8.37
CA TYR A 217 3.04 -21.39 9.71
C TYR A 217 1.94 -20.82 10.62
N GLY A 218 1.97 -21.18 11.89
CA GLY A 218 1.02 -20.67 12.89
C GLY A 218 1.35 -19.25 13.36
N GLN A 219 2.61 -18.85 13.26
CA GLN A 219 3.17 -17.56 13.67
C GLN A 219 4.24 -17.13 12.65
N PRO A 220 4.67 -15.86 12.58
CA PRO A 220 5.70 -15.40 11.66
C PRO A 220 7.11 -15.81 12.14
N ASN A 221 7.34 -17.11 12.29
CA ASN A 221 8.63 -17.69 12.65
C ASN A 221 8.76 -19.15 12.23
N GLN A 222 10.00 -19.60 12.02
CA GLN A 222 10.31 -20.94 11.51
C GLN A 222 9.85 -22.09 12.42
N ALA A 223 9.86 -21.88 13.74
CA ALA A 223 9.50 -22.91 14.72
C ALA A 223 8.00 -23.30 14.68
N SER A 224 7.16 -22.44 14.11
CA SER A 224 5.70 -22.65 14.04
C SER A 224 5.23 -23.36 12.76
N ARG A 225 6.14 -23.98 12.00
CA ARG A 225 5.85 -24.68 10.75
C ARG A 225 4.84 -25.80 10.96
N THR A 226 3.81 -25.83 10.13
CA THR A 226 2.82 -26.93 10.07
C THR A 226 3.18 -27.92 8.97
N SER A 227 2.48 -29.06 8.91
CA SER A 227 2.60 -30.00 7.79
C SER A 227 1.84 -29.55 6.53
N ALA A 228 0.97 -28.54 6.64
CA ALA A 228 0.22 -27.99 5.52
C ALA A 228 1.11 -27.09 4.66
N TYR A 229 0.80 -27.06 3.37
CA TYR A 229 1.52 -26.26 2.39
C TYR A 229 0.59 -25.84 1.25
N LEU A 230 0.98 -24.77 0.56
CA LEU A 230 0.44 -24.35 -0.72
C LEU A 230 1.40 -24.74 -1.85
N ILE A 231 0.89 -24.73 -3.08
CA ILE A 231 1.67 -25.01 -4.28
C ILE A 231 1.59 -23.83 -5.25
N ARG A 232 2.49 -23.84 -6.24
CA ARG A 232 2.54 -22.80 -7.27
C ARG A 232 1.16 -22.58 -7.90
N GLY A 233 0.76 -21.31 -8.02
CA GLY A 233 -0.51 -20.92 -8.63
C GLY A 233 -1.69 -20.86 -7.66
N ASP A 234 -1.53 -21.31 -6.40
CA ASP A 234 -2.55 -21.06 -5.37
C ASP A 234 -2.68 -19.54 -5.15
N ALA A 235 -3.90 -19.03 -5.23
CA ALA A 235 -4.20 -17.63 -5.01
C ALA A 235 -4.73 -17.38 -3.59
N CYS A 236 -4.17 -16.37 -2.93
CA CYS A 236 -4.48 -16.02 -1.55
C CYS A 236 -4.84 -14.54 -1.42
N GLU A 237 -5.70 -14.21 -0.46
CA GLU A 237 -5.80 -12.84 0.03
C GLU A 237 -4.64 -12.56 0.99
N VAL A 238 -4.13 -11.33 0.99
CA VAL A 238 -3.11 -10.90 1.94
C VAL A 238 -3.79 -10.10 3.04
N LEU A 239 -3.58 -10.49 4.30
CA LEU A 239 -4.22 -9.90 5.47
C LEU A 239 -3.27 -9.02 6.27
N ALA A 240 -1.98 -9.33 6.28
CA ALA A 240 -0.95 -8.50 6.89
C ALA A 240 0.42 -8.85 6.32
N ARG A 241 1.36 -7.94 6.50
CA ARG A 241 2.79 -8.18 6.30
C ARG A 241 3.56 -7.80 7.54
N GLN A 242 4.54 -8.64 7.89
CA GLN A 242 5.47 -8.41 8.97
C GLN A 242 6.85 -8.88 8.51
N GLU A 243 7.72 -7.93 8.16
CA GLU A 243 9.05 -8.22 7.62
C GLU A 243 8.97 -9.21 6.43
N GLN A 244 9.65 -10.35 6.54
CA GLN A 244 9.70 -11.43 5.53
C GLN A 244 8.52 -12.41 5.65
N TRP A 245 7.42 -12.01 6.30
CA TRP A 245 6.25 -12.87 6.51
C TRP A 245 4.97 -12.22 6.00
N LEU A 246 4.17 -13.00 5.27
CA LEU A 246 2.80 -12.62 4.91
C LEU A 246 1.80 -13.46 5.71
N LEU A 247 0.84 -12.79 6.33
CA LEU A 247 -0.38 -13.44 6.79
C LEU A 247 -1.35 -13.49 5.62
N ILE A 248 -1.74 -14.69 5.23
CA ILE A 248 -2.62 -14.92 4.09
C ILE A 248 -3.94 -15.55 4.52
N ARG A 249 -4.96 -15.40 3.69
CA ARG A 249 -6.17 -16.24 3.71
C ARG A 249 -6.24 -17.05 2.43
N TYR A 250 -6.22 -18.38 2.58
CA TYR A 250 -6.43 -19.32 1.48
C TYR A 250 -7.79 -20.01 1.61
N VAL A 251 -8.61 -19.98 0.57
CA VAL A 251 -9.91 -20.64 0.57
C VAL A 251 -9.73 -22.09 0.10
N SER A 252 -9.72 -23.01 1.06
CA SER A 252 -9.66 -24.45 0.76
C SER A 252 -11.05 -25.06 0.63
N ARG A 253 -11.12 -26.33 0.18
CA ARG A 253 -12.36 -27.12 0.20
C ARG A 253 -12.98 -27.29 1.59
N LYS A 254 -12.20 -27.12 2.67
CA LYS A 254 -12.66 -27.25 4.07
C LYS A 254 -13.01 -25.90 4.71
N GLY A 255 -12.97 -24.81 3.94
CA GLY A 255 -13.13 -23.45 4.43
C GLY A 255 -11.84 -22.63 4.38
N PRO A 256 -11.93 -21.35 4.77
CA PRO A 256 -10.80 -20.42 4.77
C PRO A 256 -9.76 -20.82 5.81
N LEU A 257 -8.50 -20.69 5.43
CA LEU A 257 -7.34 -20.97 6.27
C LEU A 257 -6.48 -19.70 6.35
N GLU A 258 -6.32 -19.17 7.55
CA GLU A 258 -5.44 -18.02 7.82
C GLU A 258 -4.10 -18.48 8.39
N ARG A 259 -3.00 -18.26 7.67
CA ARG A 259 -1.67 -18.75 8.05
C ARG A 259 -0.58 -17.81 7.60
N TRP A 260 0.55 -17.88 8.29
CA TRP A 260 1.76 -17.17 7.90
C TRP A 260 2.53 -17.97 6.85
N VAL A 261 3.14 -17.27 5.90
CA VAL A 261 4.08 -17.82 4.92
C VAL A 261 5.36 -16.98 4.92
N SER A 262 6.50 -17.64 4.70
CA SER A 262 7.80 -16.98 4.59
C SER A 262 8.02 -16.54 3.15
N LEU A 263 8.35 -15.26 2.97
CA LEU A 263 8.77 -14.70 1.67
C LEU A 263 10.08 -15.31 1.19
N ASP A 264 11.03 -15.51 2.11
CA ASP A 264 12.30 -16.19 1.80
C ASP A 264 12.06 -17.59 1.23
N GLN A 265 11.09 -18.34 1.78
CA GLN A 265 10.71 -19.63 1.19
C GLN A 265 9.95 -19.46 -0.13
N ALA A 266 9.02 -18.51 -0.21
CA ALA A 266 8.18 -18.33 -1.38
C ALA A 266 8.99 -17.96 -2.63
N TYR A 267 10.06 -17.20 -2.44
CA TYR A 267 10.96 -16.72 -3.48
C TYR A 267 12.33 -17.41 -3.45
N ASP A 268 12.45 -18.53 -2.74
CA ASP A 268 13.66 -19.36 -2.74
C ASP A 268 13.88 -19.97 -4.13
N LEU A 269 14.81 -19.36 -4.86
CA LEU A 269 15.17 -19.75 -6.22
C LEU A 269 15.74 -21.17 -6.30
N HIS A 270 16.28 -21.75 -5.21
CA HIS A 270 16.77 -23.14 -5.23
C HIS A 270 15.66 -24.18 -5.38
N GLN A 271 14.41 -23.84 -5.09
CA GLN A 271 13.28 -24.75 -5.22
C GLN A 271 12.70 -24.74 -6.65
N GLY A 272 12.94 -23.70 -7.43
CA GLY A 272 12.24 -23.46 -8.69
C GLY A 272 12.91 -24.03 -9.94
N TYR A 273 14.18 -24.46 -9.87
CA TYR A 273 14.89 -24.96 -11.04
C TYR A 273 14.24 -26.23 -11.61
N SER A 274 13.92 -26.19 -12.90
CA SER A 274 13.57 -27.34 -13.71
C SER A 274 14.43 -27.36 -14.96
N GLY A 275 14.91 -28.53 -15.38
CA GLY A 275 15.59 -28.69 -16.68
C GLY A 275 14.65 -28.65 -17.89
N GLU A 276 13.36 -28.39 -17.67
CA GLU A 276 12.37 -28.22 -18.73
C GLU A 276 12.53 -26.85 -19.42
N PRO A 277 12.19 -26.73 -20.72
CA PRO A 277 12.19 -25.46 -21.42
C PRO A 277 11.35 -24.40 -20.68
N HIS A 278 11.88 -23.17 -20.58
CA HIS A 278 11.16 -22.09 -19.92
C HIS A 278 9.83 -21.80 -20.65
N PRO A 279 8.70 -21.64 -19.93
CA PRO A 279 7.38 -21.42 -20.53
C PRO A 279 7.33 -20.17 -21.43
N ASP A 280 8.14 -19.16 -21.12
CA ASP A 280 8.23 -17.96 -21.94
C ASP A 280 9.11 -18.10 -23.18
N GLY A 281 9.65 -19.30 -23.44
CA GLY A 281 10.47 -19.58 -24.61
C GLY A 281 11.86 -18.95 -24.55
N LEU A 282 12.38 -18.75 -23.34
CA LEU A 282 13.70 -18.17 -23.07
C LEU A 282 14.70 -19.23 -22.63
N ARG A 283 15.98 -19.00 -22.93
CA ARG A 283 17.11 -19.77 -22.42
C ARG A 283 18.15 -18.78 -21.90
N LEU A 284 18.72 -19.08 -20.73
CA LEU A 284 19.82 -18.32 -20.15
C LEU A 284 21.07 -19.18 -20.22
N ASN A 285 22.12 -18.64 -20.83
CA ASN A 285 23.43 -19.27 -20.85
C ASN A 285 24.39 -18.46 -19.98
N VAL A 286 25.16 -19.19 -19.18
CA VAL A 286 26.32 -18.67 -18.47
C VAL A 286 27.56 -19.24 -19.14
N SER A 287 28.52 -18.38 -19.45
CA SER A 287 29.81 -18.82 -20.01
C SER A 287 30.96 -18.23 -19.20
N ASP A 288 31.94 -19.08 -18.88
CA ASP A 288 33.18 -18.69 -18.23
C ASP A 288 34.20 -18.22 -19.29
N PHE A 289 34.85 -17.08 -19.06
CA PHE A 289 36.03 -16.69 -19.82
C PHE A 289 37.27 -17.15 -19.06
N SER A 290 37.77 -18.34 -19.40
CA SER A 290 39.00 -18.90 -18.85
C SER A 290 40.29 -18.22 -19.38
N ALA A 291 40.27 -16.91 -19.67
CA ALA A 291 41.42 -16.13 -20.14
C ALA A 291 41.55 -14.82 -19.33
N PRO A 292 42.78 -14.35 -19.03
CA PRO A 292 43.09 -13.70 -17.75
C PRO A 292 42.67 -12.23 -17.59
N ASN A 293 41.87 -11.65 -18.49
CA ASN A 293 41.83 -10.21 -18.66
C ASN A 293 40.41 -9.61 -18.65
N ALA A 294 39.67 -9.78 -17.53
CA ALA A 294 38.76 -8.77 -16.96
C ALA A 294 37.24 -9.06 -16.81
N HIS A 295 36.76 -10.29 -17.00
CA HIS A 295 35.34 -10.64 -16.76
C HIS A 295 35.21 -11.89 -15.89
N LEU A 296 34.18 -11.95 -15.05
CA LEU A 296 33.97 -13.12 -14.17
C LEU A 296 33.17 -14.24 -14.83
N PHE A 297 32.13 -13.87 -15.56
CA PHE A 297 31.27 -14.74 -16.36
C PHE A 297 30.43 -13.85 -17.28
N SER A 298 29.96 -14.39 -18.40
CA SER A 298 29.02 -13.67 -19.26
C SER A 298 27.65 -14.32 -19.21
N LEU A 299 26.61 -13.49 -19.29
CA LEU A 299 25.22 -13.91 -19.36
C LEU A 299 24.66 -13.60 -20.73
N SER A 300 24.10 -14.61 -21.39
CA SER A 300 23.39 -14.42 -22.65
C SER A 300 22.00 -15.03 -22.61
N LEU A 301 21.06 -14.33 -23.23
CA LEU A 301 19.67 -14.73 -23.37
C LEU A 301 19.40 -15.13 -24.81
N HIS A 302 18.70 -16.23 -24.99
CA HIS A 302 18.13 -16.61 -26.28
C HIS A 302 16.61 -16.65 -26.16
N ALA A 303 15.91 -15.99 -27.08
CA ALA A 303 14.44 -15.96 -27.07
C ALA A 303 13.87 -16.62 -28.33
N SER A 304 13.01 -17.62 -28.16
CA SER A 304 12.28 -18.26 -29.27
C SER A 304 11.09 -17.42 -29.78
N ARG A 305 10.71 -16.38 -29.04
CA ARG A 305 9.65 -15.43 -29.37
C ARG A 305 10.05 -14.02 -28.93
N GLN A 306 9.35 -13.01 -29.44
CA GLN A 306 9.56 -11.64 -28.97
C GLN A 306 9.08 -11.51 -27.52
N ILE A 307 9.92 -10.92 -26.67
CA ILE A 307 9.61 -10.62 -25.28
C ILE A 307 10.38 -9.37 -24.82
N THR A 308 9.78 -8.62 -23.92
CA THR A 308 10.42 -7.50 -23.24
C THR A 308 10.56 -7.81 -21.77
N LEU A 309 11.77 -7.65 -21.25
CA LEU A 309 12.06 -7.66 -19.82
C LEU A 309 12.25 -6.21 -19.37
N GLU A 310 11.64 -5.82 -18.26
CA GLU A 310 11.59 -4.43 -17.79
C GLU A 310 12.59 -4.17 -16.67
N HIS A 311 12.84 -5.16 -15.81
CA HIS A 311 13.72 -5.07 -14.65
C HIS A 311 14.31 -6.45 -14.31
N VAL A 312 15.36 -6.83 -15.04
CA VAL A 312 16.01 -8.14 -14.87
C VAL A 312 16.89 -8.13 -13.64
N GLU A 313 16.52 -8.87 -12.60
CA GLU A 313 17.40 -9.10 -11.46
C GLU A 313 18.22 -10.36 -11.67
N VAL A 314 19.53 -10.28 -11.44
CA VAL A 314 20.47 -11.39 -11.55
C VAL A 314 20.78 -11.94 -10.16
N HIS A 315 20.66 -13.27 -10.03
CA HIS A 315 20.87 -14.00 -8.79
C HIS A 315 21.88 -15.12 -8.96
N LEU A 316 22.72 -15.32 -7.95
CA LEU A 316 23.68 -16.42 -7.86
C LEU A 316 23.19 -17.44 -6.84
N LEU A 317 23.07 -18.70 -7.27
CA LEU A 317 22.60 -19.81 -6.45
C LEU A 317 23.77 -20.73 -6.14
N PHE A 318 24.34 -20.61 -4.95
CA PHE A 318 25.48 -21.39 -4.51
C PHE A 318 25.03 -22.72 -3.90
N THR A 319 25.69 -23.80 -4.29
CA THR A 319 25.61 -25.12 -3.66
C THR A 319 27.01 -25.56 -3.25
N ALA A 320 27.27 -25.63 -1.94
CA ALA A 320 28.55 -26.09 -1.41
C ALA A 320 28.70 -27.61 -1.55
N ALA A 321 29.93 -28.10 -1.33
CA ALA A 321 30.25 -29.53 -1.39
C ALA A 321 29.46 -30.40 -0.39
N ASP A 322 29.09 -29.85 0.77
CA ASP A 322 28.26 -30.53 1.77
C ASP A 322 26.75 -30.52 1.44
N GLY A 323 26.37 -29.88 0.33
CA GLY A 323 25.00 -29.72 -0.11
C GLY A 323 24.27 -28.52 0.47
N SER A 324 24.91 -27.71 1.32
CA SER A 324 24.34 -26.44 1.78
C SER A 324 24.11 -25.48 0.61
N ARG A 325 23.03 -24.72 0.68
CA ARG A 325 22.55 -23.83 -0.39
C ARG A 325 22.37 -22.42 0.12
N SER A 326 22.77 -21.45 -0.69
CA SER A 326 22.50 -20.03 -0.44
C SER A 326 22.21 -19.31 -1.76
N SER A 327 21.42 -18.25 -1.70
CA SER A 327 21.12 -17.38 -2.84
C SER A 327 21.62 -15.97 -2.55
N HIS A 328 22.11 -15.30 -3.59
CA HIS A 328 22.57 -13.92 -3.51
C HIS A 328 22.05 -13.14 -4.71
N ARG A 329 21.25 -12.11 -4.45
CA ARG A 329 20.92 -11.10 -5.47
C ARG A 329 22.21 -10.33 -5.77
N LEU A 330 22.64 -10.38 -7.02
CA LEU A 330 23.87 -9.77 -7.48
C LEU A 330 23.61 -8.30 -7.86
N TYR A 331 22.83 -8.06 -8.92
CA TYR A 331 22.40 -6.73 -9.35
C TYR A 331 21.06 -6.80 -10.10
N ALA A 332 20.51 -5.65 -10.44
CA ALA A 332 19.45 -5.52 -11.43
C ALA A 332 19.99 -4.83 -12.69
N ALA A 333 19.61 -5.34 -13.86
CA ALA A 333 19.85 -4.68 -15.13
C ALA A 333 18.99 -3.41 -15.17
N ASN A 334 19.64 -2.28 -15.40
CA ASN A 334 19.03 -0.95 -15.28
C ASN A 334 18.42 -0.46 -16.60
N HIS A 335 18.22 -1.36 -17.56
CA HIS A 335 17.67 -1.06 -18.87
C HIS A 335 16.67 -2.13 -19.28
N ARG A 336 15.65 -1.68 -20.02
CA ARG A 336 14.71 -2.56 -20.69
C ARG A 336 15.45 -3.44 -21.69
N VAL A 337 15.23 -4.75 -21.62
CA VAL A 337 15.81 -5.74 -22.54
C VAL A 337 14.75 -6.16 -23.54
N GLU A 338 14.94 -5.80 -24.80
CA GLU A 338 14.06 -6.19 -25.91
C GLU A 338 14.66 -7.35 -26.70
N LEU A 339 14.04 -8.52 -26.58
CA LEU A 339 14.51 -9.74 -27.25
C LEU A 339 13.64 -10.00 -28.48
N GLN A 340 14.31 -10.16 -29.63
CA GLN A 340 13.68 -10.60 -30.87
C GLN A 340 13.65 -12.12 -30.95
N ALA A 341 12.66 -12.68 -31.63
CA ALA A 341 12.56 -14.12 -31.85
C ALA A 341 13.79 -14.64 -32.63
N GLY A 342 14.45 -15.66 -32.09
CA GLY A 342 15.66 -16.28 -32.65
C GLY A 342 16.95 -15.52 -32.41
N ALA A 343 16.95 -14.41 -31.65
CA ALA A 343 18.15 -13.64 -31.37
C ALA A 343 18.83 -14.08 -30.07
N ASP A 344 20.16 -14.06 -30.09
CA ASP A 344 20.99 -14.08 -28.89
C ASP A 344 21.27 -12.65 -28.44
N TYR A 345 21.20 -12.42 -27.14
CA TYR A 345 21.43 -11.11 -26.51
C TYR A 345 22.42 -11.27 -25.36
N LEU A 346 23.50 -10.49 -25.39
CA LEU A 346 24.41 -10.39 -24.26
C LEU A 346 23.73 -9.53 -23.19
N LEU A 347 23.32 -10.16 -22.08
CA LEU A 347 22.71 -9.46 -20.96
C LEU A 347 23.76 -8.66 -20.20
N ASP A 348 24.88 -9.31 -19.87
CA ASP A 348 26.00 -8.69 -19.16
C ASP A 348 27.27 -9.49 -19.37
N ASP A 349 28.42 -8.82 -19.37
CA ASP A 349 29.75 -9.41 -19.40
C ASP A 349 30.39 -9.53 -17.99
N ASN A 350 29.76 -8.96 -16.96
CA ASN A 350 30.20 -8.95 -15.56
C ASN A 350 31.69 -8.62 -15.40
N TYR A 351 32.08 -7.45 -15.93
CA TYR A 351 33.43 -6.92 -15.83
C TYR A 351 33.89 -6.71 -14.38
N ILE A 352 35.12 -7.12 -14.06
CA ILE A 352 35.71 -6.98 -12.72
C ILE A 352 36.71 -5.83 -12.68
N GLU A 353 36.59 -4.97 -11.67
CA GLU A 353 37.60 -3.99 -11.28
C GLU A 353 38.18 -4.26 -9.89
N GLN A 354 39.46 -3.95 -9.71
CA GLN A 354 40.09 -3.94 -8.39
C GLN A 354 40.04 -2.52 -7.80
N ARG A 355 39.36 -2.36 -6.66
CA ARG A 355 39.26 -1.10 -5.92
C ARG A 355 39.49 -1.35 -4.43
N ASP A 356 40.34 -0.54 -3.81
CA ASP A 356 40.68 -0.63 -2.38
C ASP A 356 41.07 -2.04 -1.90
N GLY A 357 41.73 -2.81 -2.77
CA GLY A 357 42.15 -4.19 -2.48
C GLY A 357 41.06 -5.25 -2.62
N GLN A 358 39.86 -4.87 -3.06
CA GLN A 358 38.74 -5.78 -3.34
C GLN A 358 38.47 -5.86 -4.85
N TYR A 359 37.98 -7.02 -5.31
CA TYR A 359 37.49 -7.19 -6.67
C TYR A 359 35.97 -7.02 -6.67
N LEU A 360 35.48 -6.09 -7.49
CA LEU A 360 34.09 -5.70 -7.58
C LEU A 360 33.62 -5.83 -9.03
N LEU A 361 32.36 -6.18 -9.24
CA LEU A 361 31.74 -6.05 -10.56
C LEU A 361 31.46 -4.59 -10.85
N TYR A 362 31.91 -4.12 -12.01
CA TYR A 362 31.53 -2.83 -12.54
C TYR A 362 30.16 -2.95 -13.22
N HIS A 363 29.23 -2.10 -12.81
CA HIS A 363 27.89 -2.00 -13.37
C HIS A 363 27.46 -0.54 -13.33
N PRO A 364 27.11 0.12 -14.45
CA PRO A 364 26.55 1.46 -14.38
C PRO A 364 25.16 1.45 -13.71
N ASP A 365 24.91 2.36 -12.77
CA ASP A 365 23.61 2.52 -12.13
C ASP A 365 22.53 3.06 -13.07
N GLU A 366 21.30 3.22 -12.59
CA GLU A 366 20.15 3.72 -13.37
C GLU A 366 20.37 5.11 -13.98
N GLN A 367 21.35 5.86 -13.49
CA GLN A 367 21.71 7.21 -13.96
C GLN A 367 22.95 7.19 -14.86
N GLN A 368 23.40 6.00 -15.28
CA GLN A 368 24.65 5.75 -16.02
C GLN A 368 25.90 6.21 -15.25
N GLN A 369 25.84 6.23 -13.92
CA GLN A 369 27.00 6.49 -13.09
C GLN A 369 27.70 5.18 -12.74
N ASP A 370 29.01 5.23 -12.56
CA ASP A 370 29.78 4.06 -12.15
C ASP A 370 29.25 3.49 -10.82
N ALA A 371 28.75 2.25 -10.84
CA ALA A 371 28.46 1.49 -9.63
C ALA A 371 29.29 0.20 -9.57
N TYR A 372 29.50 -0.26 -8.34
CA TYR A 372 30.38 -1.39 -8.02
C TYR A 372 29.68 -2.33 -7.06
N VAL A 373 29.58 -3.59 -7.47
CA VAL A 373 28.84 -4.62 -6.74
C VAL A 373 29.82 -5.69 -6.25
N PRO A 374 29.86 -6.01 -4.95
CA PRO A 374 30.60 -7.17 -4.47
C PRO A 374 30.01 -8.43 -5.11
N PHE A 375 30.82 -9.22 -5.82
CA PHE A 375 30.31 -10.44 -6.44
C PHE A 375 30.00 -11.56 -5.45
N TYR A 376 30.79 -11.67 -4.38
CA TYR A 376 30.65 -12.74 -3.39
C TYR A 376 29.90 -12.26 -2.15
N PRO A 377 28.88 -13.00 -1.68
CA PRO A 377 28.41 -12.82 -0.32
C PRO A 377 29.47 -13.32 0.67
N HIS A 378 29.23 -13.17 1.97
CA HIS A 378 30.08 -13.80 2.98
C HIS A 378 29.96 -15.34 2.92
N LEU A 379 30.85 -15.97 2.16
CA LEU A 379 30.95 -17.43 2.01
C LEU A 379 32.05 -18.01 2.91
N THR A 380 31.87 -19.25 3.34
CA THR A 380 32.98 -20.04 3.89
C THR A 380 33.94 -20.45 2.76
N SER A 381 35.23 -20.61 3.06
CA SER A 381 36.18 -21.06 2.05
C SER A 381 35.88 -22.48 1.58
N GLY A 382 35.91 -22.71 0.27
CA GLY A 382 35.55 -24.00 -0.34
C GLY A 382 35.14 -23.89 -1.80
N SER A 383 34.79 -25.02 -2.40
CA SER A 383 34.31 -25.12 -3.78
C SER A 383 32.78 -25.17 -3.83
N TYR A 384 32.19 -24.41 -4.74
CA TYR A 384 30.76 -24.24 -4.93
C TYR A 384 30.38 -24.52 -6.37
N ARG A 385 29.23 -25.16 -6.57
CA ARG A 385 28.51 -25.11 -7.84
C ARG A 385 27.58 -23.91 -7.81
N VAL A 386 27.63 -23.08 -8.85
CA VAL A 386 26.84 -21.85 -8.94
C VAL A 386 25.94 -21.93 -10.16
N ARG A 387 24.63 -21.77 -9.94
CA ARG A 387 23.66 -21.57 -11.01
C ARG A 387 23.22 -20.11 -11.01
N VAL A 388 23.21 -19.48 -12.17
CA VAL A 388 22.64 -18.14 -12.31
C VAL A 388 21.15 -18.27 -12.53
N ALA A 389 20.36 -17.40 -11.89
CA ALA A 389 18.94 -17.26 -12.16
C ALA A 389 18.63 -15.77 -12.39
N ILE A 390 17.62 -15.50 -13.23
CA ILE A 390 17.08 -14.16 -13.39
C ILE A 390 15.59 -14.12 -13.06
N THR A 391 15.16 -13.00 -12.50
CA THR A 391 13.75 -12.68 -12.25
C THR A 391 13.37 -11.38 -12.93
N ASP A 392 12.15 -11.28 -13.41
CA ASP A 392 11.61 -10.07 -14.02
C ASP A 392 10.07 -10.09 -13.90
N PRO A 393 9.41 -8.92 -13.71
CA PRO A 393 7.95 -8.86 -13.59
C PRO A 393 7.16 -9.43 -14.78
N ASN A 394 7.74 -9.46 -15.97
CA ASN A 394 7.12 -10.00 -17.18
C ASN A 394 7.40 -11.49 -17.39
N LEU A 395 8.24 -12.12 -16.56
CA LEU A 395 8.45 -13.56 -16.62
C LEU A 395 7.38 -14.32 -15.84
N THR A 396 6.89 -15.41 -16.41
CA THR A 396 5.91 -16.30 -15.76
C THR A 396 6.53 -17.17 -14.67
N ALA A 397 7.86 -17.31 -14.65
CA ALA A 397 8.66 -17.95 -13.62
C ALA A 397 10.11 -17.41 -13.67
N PRO A 398 10.93 -17.62 -12.62
CA PRO A 398 12.36 -17.35 -12.72
C PRO A 398 13.01 -18.16 -13.85
N LEU A 399 13.89 -17.52 -14.62
CA LEU A 399 14.67 -18.18 -15.67
C LEU A 399 16.03 -18.59 -15.12
N TYR A 400 16.40 -19.85 -15.29
CA TYR A 400 17.65 -20.39 -14.78
C TYR A 400 18.64 -20.63 -15.92
N ALA A 401 19.92 -20.44 -15.63
CA ALA A 401 20.98 -20.83 -16.54
C ALA A 401 20.93 -22.34 -16.79
N GLU A 402 21.21 -22.77 -18.01
CA GLU A 402 21.17 -24.20 -18.37
C GLU A 402 22.24 -25.00 -17.63
N GLU A 403 23.43 -24.41 -17.50
CA GLU A 403 24.60 -25.01 -16.89
C GLU A 403 24.92 -24.38 -15.52
N GLU A 404 25.69 -25.11 -14.72
CA GLU A 404 26.32 -24.63 -13.49
C GLU A 404 27.78 -24.34 -13.76
N VAL A 405 28.30 -23.27 -13.14
CA VAL A 405 29.74 -23.00 -13.11
C VAL A 405 30.34 -23.45 -11.78
N THR A 406 31.60 -23.87 -11.80
CA THR A 406 32.32 -24.18 -10.56
C THR A 406 33.10 -22.96 -10.10
N LEU A 407 33.06 -22.70 -8.80
CA LEU A 407 33.70 -21.56 -8.19
C LEU A 407 34.38 -21.98 -6.90
N ASP A 408 35.67 -21.65 -6.77
CA ASP A 408 36.37 -21.73 -5.49
C ASP A 408 36.30 -20.38 -4.76
N TYR A 409 36.08 -20.39 -3.44
CA TYR A 409 36.06 -19.19 -2.60
C TYR A 409 37.14 -19.24 -1.50
N PRO A 410 37.91 -18.15 -1.28
CA PRO A 410 37.96 -16.97 -2.12
C PRO A 410 38.48 -17.33 -3.52
N ALA A 411 37.95 -16.65 -4.55
CA ALA A 411 38.37 -16.95 -5.91
C ALA A 411 39.85 -16.64 -6.11
N VAL A 412 40.55 -17.59 -6.75
CA VAL A 412 41.90 -17.36 -7.25
C VAL A 412 41.76 -16.59 -8.55
N LEU A 413 41.73 -15.26 -8.44
CA LEU A 413 41.74 -14.41 -9.61
C LEU A 413 43.16 -14.38 -10.20
N PRO A 414 43.31 -14.43 -11.53
CA PRO A 414 44.62 -14.37 -12.16
C PRO A 414 45.34 -13.09 -11.70
N GLU A 415 46.58 -13.23 -11.21
CA GLU A 415 47.43 -12.07 -10.93
C GLU A 415 47.54 -11.26 -12.22
N LYS A 416 47.22 -9.96 -12.16
CA LYS A 416 47.57 -9.03 -13.25
C LYS A 416 49.05 -9.27 -13.55
N THR A 417 49.37 -9.82 -14.73
CA THR A 417 50.69 -9.58 -15.32
C THR A 417 50.76 -8.08 -15.55
N ALA A 418 51.31 -7.38 -14.55
CA ALA A 418 51.70 -6.00 -14.66
C ALA A 418 52.64 -5.91 -15.86
N THR A 419 52.09 -5.45 -16.99
CA THR A 419 52.92 -5.07 -18.13
C THR A 419 53.19 -3.58 -17.94
N PRO A 420 54.47 -3.15 -17.94
CA PRO A 420 54.88 -1.80 -17.57
C PRO A 420 54.29 -0.69 -18.42
#